data_AF-A0A923ZL35-F1
#
_entry.id   AF-A0A923ZL35-F1
#
_cell.length_a   1.000
_cell.length_b   1.000
_cell.length_c   1.000
_cell.angle_alpha   90.00
_cell.angle_beta   90.00
_cell.angle_gamma   90.00
#
_symmetry.space_group_name_H-M   'P 1'
#
loop_
_entity.id
_entity.type
_entity.pdbx_description
1 polymer ?
#
loop_
_entity_poly.entity_id
_entity_poly.type
_entity_poly.pdbx_seq_one_letter_code
_entity_poly.pdbx_strand_id
1 'polypeptide(L)'
;AAALTPADPWERLLKAGLVRDFEALRLDLLRRIAPAGTDPATAVATWLTVNADRLTRIAAPVARARASGGVTTAMLAHLAGQARAVLA
;
A
#
# COMPACT_ATOMS: atom_id res chain seq x y z
N ALA A 1 -12.44 0.71 10.14
CA ALA A 1 -12.18 -0.42 9.22
C ALA A 1 -12.73 -1.68 9.88
N ALA A 2 -13.64 -2.41 9.22
CA ALA A 2 -14.08 -3.70 9.73
C ALA A 2 -12.85 -4.63 9.83
N ALA A 3 -12.59 -5.20 11.00
CA ALA A 3 -11.46 -6.08 11.21
C ALA A 3 -11.66 -7.33 10.35
N LEU A 4 -10.83 -7.53 9.33
CA LEU A 4 -10.75 -8.81 8.64
C LEU A 4 -10.30 -9.86 9.64
N THR A 5 -11.21 -10.74 10.05
CA THR A 5 -10.96 -11.89 10.94
C THR A 5 -11.01 -13.19 10.13
N PRO A 6 -9.97 -13.49 9.33
CA PRO A 6 -9.93 -14.71 8.54
C PRO A 6 -9.87 -15.96 9.43
N ALA A 7 -10.81 -16.87 9.22
CA ALA A 7 -10.90 -18.14 9.96
C ALA A 7 -9.86 -19.16 9.47
N ASP A 8 -9.46 -19.07 8.20
CA ASP A 8 -8.48 -19.95 7.58
C ASP A 8 -7.03 -19.59 8.05
N PRO A 9 -6.23 -20.58 8.49
CA PRO A 9 -4.85 -20.35 8.90
C PRO A 9 -3.95 -19.73 7.82
N TRP A 10 -4.14 -20.09 6.55
CA TRP A 10 -3.35 -19.55 5.45
C TRP A 10 -3.72 -18.10 5.15
N GLU A 11 -5.00 -17.75 5.22
CA GLU A 11 -5.44 -16.36 5.11
C GLU A 11 -4.90 -15.48 6.25
N ARG A 12 -4.75 -16.02 7.48
CA ARG A 12 -4.10 -15.30 8.58
C ARG A 12 -2.62 -15.03 8.27
N LEU A 13 -1.90 -16.02 7.75
CA LEU A 13 -0.50 -15.84 7.34
C LEU A 13 -0.39 -14.83 6.19
N LEU A 14 -1.27 -14.90 5.20
CA LEU A 14 -1.34 -13.94 4.11
C LEU A 14 -1.57 -12.52 4.64
N LYS A 15 -2.54 -12.34 5.55
CA LYS A 15 -2.79 -11.04 6.20
C LYS A 15 -1.54 -10.51 6.93
N ALA A 16 -0.89 -11.34 7.73
CA ALA A 16 0.32 -10.94 8.46
C ALA A 16 1.46 -10.56 7.50
N GLY A 17 1.64 -11.35 6.43
CA GLY A 17 2.60 -11.07 5.37
C GLY A 17 2.33 -9.73 4.68
N LEU A 18 1.06 -9.43 4.37
CA LEU A 18 0.66 -8.17 3.73
C LEU A 18 0.89 -6.94 4.61
N VAL A 19 0.63 -7.04 5.92
CA VAL A 19 0.94 -5.93 6.85
C VAL A 19 2.42 -5.59 6.80
N ARG A 20 3.28 -6.61 6.93
CA ARG A 20 4.74 -6.43 6.81
C ARG A 20 5.13 -5.88 5.44
N ASP A 21 4.47 -6.33 4.37
CA ASP A 21 4.77 -5.90 3.02
C ASP A 21 4.50 -4.41 2.80
N PHE A 22 3.34 -3.92 3.25
CA PHE A 22 3.00 -2.49 3.16
C PHE A 22 3.93 -1.62 4.00
N GLU A 23 4.32 -2.08 5.19
CA GLU A 23 5.31 -1.37 6.02
C GLU A 23 6.67 -1.29 5.33
N ALA A 24 7.14 -2.39 4.73
CA ALA A 24 8.39 -2.40 3.96
C ALA A 24 8.34 -1.43 2.78
N LEU A 25 7.27 -1.48 1.97
CA LEU A 25 7.07 -0.54 0.85
C LEU A 25 7.10 0.92 1.30
N ARG A 26 6.47 1.23 2.44
CA ARG A 26 6.47 2.59 3.00
C ARG A 26 7.87 3.03 3.40
N LEU A 27 8.62 2.18 4.09
CA LEU A 27 9.97 2.49 4.55
C LEU A 27 10.96 2.58 3.38
N ASP A 28 10.81 1.72 2.36
CA ASP A 28 11.63 1.75 1.15
C ASP A 28 11.43 3.06 0.38
N LEU A 29 10.17 3.51 0.23
CA LEU A 29 9.87 4.81 -0.36
C LEU A 29 10.52 5.94 0.45
N LEU A 30 10.30 5.97 1.77
CA LEU A 30 10.84 7.01 2.65
C LEU A 30 12.37 7.09 2.59
N ARG A 31 13.07 5.94 2.60
CA ARG A 31 14.53 5.89 2.47
C ARG A 31 15.04 6.52 1.17
N ARG A 32 14.24 6.53 0.12
CA ARG A 32 14.62 7.09 -1.19
C ARG A 32 14.31 8.58 -1.30
N ILE A 33 13.17 9.01 -0.75
CA ILE A 33 12.67 10.37 -0.98
C ILE A 33 12.99 11.33 0.16
N ALA A 34 13.27 10.81 1.36
CA ALA A 34 13.56 11.58 2.57
C ALA A 34 14.95 11.21 3.11
N PRO A 35 16.05 11.70 2.48
CA PRO A 35 17.39 11.52 3.01
C PRO A 35 17.55 12.18 4.39
N ALA A 36 18.57 11.77 5.14
CA ALA A 36 18.79 12.22 6.51
C ALA A 36 18.76 13.77 6.62
N GLY A 37 18.01 14.28 7.60
CA GLY A 37 17.82 15.72 7.82
C GLY A 37 16.67 16.34 7.01
N THR A 38 16.02 15.60 6.12
CA THR A 38 14.80 16.06 5.42
C THR A 38 13.57 15.78 6.26
N ASP A 39 12.61 16.72 6.29
CA ASP A 39 11.28 16.43 6.84
C ASP A 39 10.56 15.38 5.98
N PRO A 40 10.25 14.18 6.52
CA PRO A 40 9.63 13.12 5.76
C PRO A 40 8.23 13.48 5.24
N ALA A 41 7.49 14.33 5.96
CA ALA A 41 6.15 14.73 5.55
C ALA A 41 6.19 15.59 4.28
N THR A 42 7.07 16.61 4.26
CA THR A 42 7.30 17.46 3.08
C THR A 42 7.83 16.67 1.89
N ALA A 43 8.75 15.73 2.11
CA ALA A 43 9.27 14.85 1.06
C ALA A 43 8.16 13.99 0.43
N VAL A 44 7.30 13.39 1.26
CA VAL A 44 6.13 12.62 0.78
C VAL A 44 5.18 13.51 -0.01
N ALA A 45 4.80 14.68 0.50
CA ALA A 45 3.89 15.60 -0.20
C ALA A 45 4.42 16.01 -1.58
N THR A 46 5.71 16.31 -1.66
CA THR A 46 6.40 16.65 -2.90
C THR A 46 6.37 15.47 -3.87
N TRP A 47 6.74 14.28 -3.38
CA TRP A 47 6.76 13.07 -4.20
C TRP A 47 5.36 12.69 -4.72
N LEU A 48 4.32 12.82 -3.89
CA LEU A 48 2.93 12.58 -4.30
C LEU A 48 2.50 13.52 -5.43
N THR A 49 2.89 14.80 -5.35
CA THR A 49 2.58 15.80 -6.37
C THR A 49 3.27 15.48 -7.69
N VAL A 50 4.56 15.14 -7.64
CA VAL A 50 5.36 14.77 -8.82
C VAL A 50 4.87 13.47 -9.47
N ASN A 51 4.34 12.53 -8.70
CA ASN A 51 3.94 11.20 -9.16
C ASN A 51 2.42 11.02 -9.28
N ALA A 52 1.64 12.10 -9.33
CA ALA A 52 0.18 12.05 -9.32
C ALA A 52 -0.41 11.09 -10.37
N ASP A 53 0.04 11.20 -11.62
CA ASP A 53 -0.41 10.32 -12.72
C ASP A 53 -0.07 8.86 -12.46
N ARG A 54 1.11 8.59 -11.90
CA ARG A 54 1.54 7.24 -11.55
C ARG A 54 0.64 6.63 -10.47
N LEU A 55 0.22 7.45 -9.51
CA LEU A 55 -0.61 7.05 -8.37
C LEU A 55 -2.07 6.80 -8.76
N THR A 56 -2.58 7.44 -9.81
CA THR A 56 -3.93 7.15 -10.31
C THR A 56 -4.13 5.67 -10.65
N ARG A 57 -3.07 5.01 -11.14
CA ARG A 57 -3.09 3.57 -11.48
C ARG A 57 -3.35 2.66 -10.29
N ILE A 58 -2.96 3.06 -9.08
CA ILE A 58 -3.27 2.29 -7.85
C ILE A 58 -4.57 2.77 -7.22
N ALA A 59 -4.88 4.06 -7.33
CA ALA A 59 -6.05 4.66 -6.70
C ALA A 59 -7.36 4.06 -7.23
N ALA A 60 -7.47 3.79 -8.53
CA ALA A 60 -8.67 3.21 -9.13
C ALA A 60 -8.95 1.77 -8.64
N PRO A 61 -8.00 0.82 -8.66
CA PRO A 61 -8.16 -0.48 -8.01
C PRO A 61 -8.52 -0.41 -6.53
N VAL A 62 -7.90 0.50 -5.76
CA VAL A 62 -8.22 0.70 -4.33
C VAL A 62 -9.67 1.17 -4.16
N ALA A 63 -10.13 2.11 -4.98
CA ALA A 63 -11.50 2.60 -4.95
C ALA A 63 -12.50 1.47 -5.25
N ARG A 64 -12.23 0.65 -6.28
CA ARG A 64 -13.05 -0.53 -6.59
C ARG A 64 -13.09 -1.53 -5.45
N ALA A 65 -11.96 -1.78 -4.80
CA ALA A 65 -11.88 -2.68 -3.65
C ALA A 65 -12.71 -2.18 -2.45
N ARG A 66 -12.77 -0.86 -2.23
CA ARG A 66 -13.63 -0.28 -1.20
C ARG A 66 -15.12 -0.37 -1.54
N ALA A 67 -15.47 -0.31 -2.82
CA ALA A 67 -16.85 -0.36 -3.31
C ALA A 67 -17.43 -1.78 -3.42
N SER A 68 -16.63 -2.85 -3.29
CA SER A 68 -17.06 -4.23 -3.54
C SER A 68 -17.93 -4.86 -2.43
N GLY A 69 -18.28 -4.12 -1.37
CA GLY A 69 -19.07 -4.63 -0.24
C GLY A 69 -18.28 -5.49 0.77
N GLY A 70 -17.02 -5.82 0.48
CA GLY A 70 -16.11 -6.53 1.38
C GLY A 70 -14.70 -6.62 0.80
N VAL A 71 -13.70 -6.18 1.56
CA VAL A 71 -12.28 -6.27 1.17
C VAL A 71 -11.74 -7.64 1.58
N THR A 72 -11.10 -8.38 0.68
CA THR A 72 -10.50 -9.68 0.99
C THR A 72 -8.97 -9.61 1.08
N THR A 73 -8.35 -10.60 1.70
CA THR A 73 -6.88 -10.75 1.75
C THR A 73 -6.28 -10.90 0.36
N ALA A 74 -6.95 -11.64 -0.55
CA ALA A 74 -6.54 -11.76 -1.95
C ALA A 74 -6.55 -10.41 -2.69
N MET A 75 -7.56 -9.57 -2.46
CA MET A 75 -7.61 -8.21 -3.03
C MET A 75 -6.45 -7.36 -2.52
N LEU A 76 -6.15 -7.42 -1.22
CA LEU A 76 -5.01 -6.73 -0.63
C LEU A 76 -3.67 -7.21 -1.20
N ALA A 77 -3.52 -8.51 -1.44
CA ALA A 77 -2.32 -9.07 -2.08
C ALA A 77 -2.13 -8.58 -3.51
N HIS A 78 -3.21 -8.53 -4.30
CA HIS A 78 -3.16 -7.97 -5.64
C HIS A 78 -2.76 -6.48 -5.63
N LEU A 79 -3.33 -5.70 -4.71
CA LEU A 79 -3.01 -4.28 -4.53
C LEU A 79 -1.56 -4.07 -4.07
N ALA A 80 -1.02 -4.92 -3.19
CA ALA A 80 0.38 -4.86 -2.77
C ALA A 80 1.35 -5.08 -3.95
N GLY A 81 1.04 -6.02 -4.85
CA GLY A 81 1.79 -6.24 -6.08
C GLY A 81 1.80 -5.01 -7.00
N GLN A 82 0.65 -4.38 -7.19
CA GLN A 82 0.55 -3.13 -7.98
C GLN A 82 1.28 -1.96 -7.33
N ALA A 83 1.14 -1.81 -6.01
CA ALA A 83 1.82 -0.77 -5.25
C ALA A 83 3.35 -0.89 -5.37
N ARG A 84 3.89 -2.10 -5.30
CA ARG A 84 5.33 -2.34 -5.49
C ARG A 84 5.83 -1.85 -6.84
N ALA A 85 5.11 -2.13 -7.94
CA ALA A 85 5.50 -1.66 -9.27
C ALA A 85 5.46 -0.12 -9.41
N VAL A 86 4.63 0.56 -8.62
CA VAL A 86 4.45 2.01 -8.66
C VAL A 86 5.41 2.74 -7.72
N LEU A 87 5.62 2.20 -6.52
CA LEU A 87 6.42 2.80 -5.45
C LEU A 87 7.91 2.43 -5.53
N ALA A 88 8.27 1.34 -6.24
CA ALA A 88 9.63 1.09 -6.69
C ALA A 88 10.02 2.08 -7.80
#